data_AF-A0A846T6W3-F1
#
_entry.id   AF-A0A846T6W3-F1
#
_cell.length_a   1.000
_cell.length_b   1.000
_cell.length_c   1.000
_cell.angle_alpha   90.00
_cell.angle_beta   90.00
_cell.angle_gamma   90.00
#
_symmetry.space_group_name_H-M   'P 1'
#
loop_
_entity.id
_entity.type
_entity.pdbx_description
1 polymer ?
#
loop_
_entity_poly.entity_id
_entity_poly.type
_entity_poly.pdbx_seq_one_letter_code
_entity_poly.pdbx_strand_id
1 'polypeptide(L)'
;MSGGAREKELLQVTTEVLGALLEVLILKDHRVHEDIRRGKTIISDAVVKLGDSFNGLNKQTRSQQQVVASLINQVSQDRGGHAGQISVQQIADGMSAILGGFMDMLGEVSAQSSGVIAKMEAMTEVMNQTFSLLANVEMITKQTNLLSLNAFIEAARSGEAGRGFQVVASEMRNLSHGSAKLNEQIRVQVEKSKKIVSETREVVNQMAMRDMDALTEAKGDADLLFVKLADMNAHISENLGQVSEMTLSIDHSVGMAVQSLQFEDIVSQLLTHAEREIGEQDQVLADLRGRLQSYMDAVRGGRDAWAALCHLSDGLQALRGSAMSQKSTTVLQQSMDEGDVELF
;
A
#
# COMPACT_ATOMS: atom_id res chain seq x y z
N MET A 1 106.09 1.41 6.91
CA MET A 1 105.19 0.45 7.59
C MET A 1 103.80 1.02 7.93
N SER A 2 103.44 2.26 7.56
CA SER A 2 102.12 2.83 7.89
C SER A 2 101.02 2.66 6.82
N GLY A 3 101.35 2.12 5.63
CA GLY A 3 100.39 1.91 4.54
C GLY A 3 99.43 0.73 4.80
N GLY A 4 99.97 -0.45 5.12
CA GLY A 4 99.15 -1.66 5.30
C GLY A 4 98.27 -1.69 6.57
N ALA A 5 98.58 -0.87 7.59
CA ALA A 5 97.72 -0.75 8.78
C ALA A 5 96.48 0.10 8.48
N ARG A 6 96.66 1.22 7.76
CA ARG A 6 95.58 2.09 7.29
C ARG A 6 94.67 1.38 6.29
N GLU A 7 95.24 0.55 5.43
CA GLU A 7 94.51 -0.25 4.45
C GLU A 7 93.63 -1.31 5.11
N LYS A 8 94.13 -1.99 6.17
CA LYS A 8 93.32 -2.93 6.98
C LYS A 8 92.20 -2.23 7.74
N GLU A 9 92.47 -1.06 8.31
CA GLU A 9 91.48 -0.25 9.03
C GLU A 9 90.38 0.26 8.07
N LEU A 10 90.77 0.69 6.87
CA LEU A 10 89.83 1.08 5.82
C LEU A 10 88.96 -0.10 5.37
N LEU A 11 89.56 -1.30 5.24
CA LEU A 11 88.84 -2.52 4.87
C LEU A 11 87.83 -2.96 5.94
N GLN A 12 88.17 -2.76 7.21
CA GLN A 12 87.30 -3.07 8.33
C GLN A 12 86.08 -2.13 8.33
N VAL A 13 86.32 -0.82 8.20
CA VAL A 13 85.26 0.19 8.16
C VAL A 13 84.33 -0.02 6.95
N THR A 14 84.87 -0.34 5.76
CA THR A 14 84.03 -0.61 4.58
C THR A 14 83.18 -1.87 4.77
N THR A 15 83.71 -2.91 5.39
CA THR A 15 82.97 -4.14 5.66
C THR A 15 81.86 -3.92 6.71
N GLU A 16 82.12 -3.13 7.75
CA GLU A 16 81.12 -2.76 8.76
C GLU A 16 79.98 -1.91 8.16
N VAL A 17 80.31 -0.91 7.33
CA VAL A 17 79.31 -0.06 6.66
C VAL A 17 78.46 -0.85 5.67
N LEU A 18 79.07 -1.72 4.85
CA LEU A 18 78.34 -2.54 3.90
C LEU A 18 77.49 -3.61 4.59
N GLY A 19 77.95 -4.13 5.74
CA GLY A 19 77.18 -5.03 6.59
C GLY A 19 75.94 -4.35 7.18
N ALA A 20 76.09 -3.15 7.74
CA ALA A 20 74.96 -2.37 8.26
C ALA A 20 73.95 -2.00 7.16
N LEU A 21 74.43 -1.63 5.96
CA LEU A 21 73.58 -1.40 4.80
C LEU A 21 72.81 -2.66 4.39
N LEU A 22 73.44 -3.82 4.42
CA LEU A 22 72.78 -5.09 4.14
C LEU A 22 71.67 -5.39 5.16
N GLU A 23 71.93 -5.19 6.46
CA GLU A 23 70.92 -5.37 7.51
C GLU A 23 69.71 -4.44 7.33
N VAL A 24 69.95 -3.17 6.99
CA VAL A 24 68.88 -2.19 6.70
C VAL A 24 68.07 -2.60 5.46
N LEU A 25 68.74 -3.12 4.43
CA LEU A 25 68.09 -3.59 3.20
C LEU A 25 67.29 -4.89 3.40
N ILE A 26 67.65 -5.71 4.38
CA ILE A 26 66.91 -6.92 4.75
C ILE A 26 65.65 -6.60 5.56
N LEU A 27 65.69 -5.57 6.41
CA LEU A 27 64.55 -5.13 7.22
C LEU A 27 63.39 -4.53 6.42
N LYS A 28 63.64 -4.13 5.16
CA LYS A 28 62.61 -3.57 4.28
C LYS A 28 61.82 -4.72 3.63
N ASP A 29 60.72 -5.12 4.28
CA ASP A 29 59.93 -6.31 3.94
C ASP A 29 58.67 -6.04 3.10
N HIS A 30 58.21 -7.07 2.40
CA HIS A 30 57.20 -7.13 1.32
C HIS A 30 55.73 -6.79 1.69
N ARG A 31 55.48 -5.97 2.72
CA ARG A 31 54.10 -5.66 3.14
C ARG A 31 53.32 -4.85 2.10
N VAL A 32 53.99 -4.04 1.30
CA VAL A 32 53.32 -3.12 0.36
C VAL A 32 52.69 -3.86 -0.83
N HIS A 33 53.32 -4.94 -1.33
CA HIS A 33 52.72 -5.78 -2.39
C HIS A 33 51.46 -6.49 -1.90
N GLU A 34 51.50 -7.02 -0.68
CA GLU A 34 50.34 -7.68 -0.08
C GLU A 34 49.19 -6.68 0.11
N ASP A 35 49.50 -5.47 0.61
CA ASP A 35 48.51 -4.41 0.80
C ASP A 35 47.92 -3.92 -0.53
N ILE A 36 48.72 -3.78 -1.60
CA ILE A 36 48.22 -3.41 -2.95
C ILE A 36 47.35 -4.51 -3.54
N ARG A 37 47.79 -5.77 -3.49
CA ARG A 37 47.00 -6.90 -4.00
C ARG A 37 45.69 -7.03 -3.24
N ARG A 38 45.72 -6.88 -1.92
CA ARG A 38 44.53 -6.90 -1.07
C ARG A 38 43.60 -5.72 -1.38
N GLY A 39 44.14 -4.52 -1.56
CA GLY A 39 43.39 -3.34 -1.97
C GLY A 39 42.68 -3.54 -3.32
N LYS A 40 43.39 -4.09 -4.31
CA LYS A 40 42.82 -4.42 -5.64
C LYS A 40 41.65 -5.39 -5.52
N THR A 41 41.80 -6.47 -4.76
CA THR A 41 40.72 -7.46 -4.57
C THR A 41 39.51 -6.84 -3.87
N ILE A 42 39.70 -6.01 -2.85
CA ILE A 42 38.59 -5.36 -2.13
C ILE A 42 37.83 -4.40 -3.04
N ILE A 43 38.54 -3.60 -3.85
CA ILE A 43 37.91 -2.65 -4.78
C ILE A 43 37.13 -3.39 -5.85
N SER A 44 37.72 -4.42 -6.45
CA SER A 44 37.05 -5.22 -7.49
C SER A 44 35.81 -5.92 -6.95
N ASP A 45 35.89 -6.54 -5.76
CA ASP A 45 34.73 -7.18 -5.11
C ASP A 45 33.63 -6.16 -4.75
N ALA A 46 34.00 -4.96 -4.28
CA ALA A 46 33.04 -3.89 -3.99
C ALA A 46 32.33 -3.39 -5.26
N VAL A 47 33.05 -3.28 -6.37
CA VAL A 47 32.52 -2.79 -7.65
C VAL A 47 31.61 -3.82 -8.30
N VAL A 48 31.95 -5.11 -8.24
CA VAL A 48 31.04 -6.18 -8.68
C VAL A 48 29.73 -6.14 -7.89
N LYS A 49 29.79 -6.03 -6.55
CA LYS A 49 28.58 -5.94 -5.71
C LYS A 49 27.75 -4.69 -6.01
N LEU A 50 28.40 -3.54 -6.26
CA LEU A 50 27.71 -2.32 -6.67
C LEU A 50 27.06 -2.49 -8.05
N GLY A 51 27.76 -3.08 -9.01
CA GLY A 51 27.24 -3.39 -10.34
C GLY A 51 25.99 -4.28 -10.30
N ASP A 52 26.04 -5.36 -9.52
CA ASP A 52 24.89 -6.25 -9.30
C ASP A 52 23.71 -5.50 -8.67
N SER A 53 24.00 -4.64 -7.68
CA SER A 53 22.97 -3.83 -7.00
C SER A 53 22.32 -2.82 -7.95
N PHE A 54 23.10 -2.12 -8.78
CA PHE A 54 22.56 -1.16 -9.76
C PHE A 54 21.79 -1.86 -10.88
N ASN A 55 22.23 -3.03 -11.33
CA ASN A 55 21.49 -3.83 -12.31
C ASN A 55 20.14 -4.29 -11.74
N GLY A 56 20.14 -4.75 -10.48
CA GLY A 56 18.91 -5.08 -9.74
C GLY A 56 17.97 -3.90 -9.63
N LEU A 57 18.48 -2.72 -9.27
CA LEU A 57 17.69 -1.49 -9.15
C LEU A 57 17.13 -1.05 -10.51
N ASN A 58 17.90 -1.15 -11.60
CA ASN A 58 17.43 -0.85 -12.95
C ASN A 58 16.27 -1.79 -13.36
N LYS A 59 16.42 -3.10 -13.11
CA LYS A 59 15.35 -4.08 -13.36
C LYS A 59 14.08 -3.79 -12.55
N GLN A 60 14.23 -3.45 -11.28
CA GLN A 60 13.11 -3.09 -10.41
C GLN A 60 12.43 -1.79 -10.88
N THR A 61 13.21 -0.79 -11.29
CA THR A 61 12.74 0.49 -11.83
C THR A 61 11.90 0.27 -13.10
N ARG A 62 12.37 -0.56 -14.05
CA ARG A 62 11.61 -0.92 -15.25
C ARG A 62 10.31 -1.65 -14.93
N SER A 63 10.34 -2.60 -13.98
CA SER A 63 9.13 -3.29 -13.53
C SER A 63 8.14 -2.32 -12.90
N GLN A 64 8.62 -1.36 -12.12
CA GLN A 64 7.79 -0.34 -11.49
C GLN A 64 7.17 0.59 -12.54
N GLN A 65 7.90 1.00 -13.58
CA GLN A 65 7.34 1.77 -14.70
C GLN A 65 6.20 1.03 -15.40
N GLN A 66 6.34 -0.28 -15.63
CA GLN A 66 5.31 -1.07 -16.27
C GLN A 66 4.03 -1.16 -15.42
N VAL A 67 4.18 -1.36 -14.10
CA VAL A 67 3.05 -1.37 -13.16
C VAL A 67 2.37 0.00 -13.11
N VAL A 68 3.14 1.08 -12.98
CA VAL A 68 2.61 2.46 -12.96
C VAL A 68 1.89 2.78 -14.27
N ALA A 69 2.45 2.44 -15.42
CA ALA A 69 1.80 2.63 -16.72
C ALA A 69 0.49 1.82 -16.83
N SER A 70 0.47 0.59 -16.32
CA SER A 70 -0.76 -0.22 -16.30
C SER A 70 -1.83 0.37 -15.38
N LEU A 71 -1.45 0.90 -14.21
CA LEU A 71 -2.35 1.56 -13.28
C LEU A 71 -2.86 2.89 -13.83
N ILE A 72 -1.99 3.69 -14.47
CA ILE A 72 -2.39 4.91 -15.17
C ILE A 72 -3.39 4.58 -16.25
N ASN A 73 -3.15 3.56 -17.07
CA ASN A 73 -4.11 3.14 -18.08
C ASN A 73 -5.42 2.67 -17.44
N GLN A 74 -5.38 1.90 -16.36
CA GLN A 74 -6.57 1.41 -15.67
C GLN A 74 -7.41 2.54 -15.04
N VAL A 75 -6.74 3.56 -14.49
CA VAL A 75 -7.39 4.75 -13.91
C VAL A 75 -7.83 5.74 -15.00
N SER A 76 -7.07 5.88 -16.09
CA SER A 76 -7.33 6.84 -17.19
C SER A 76 -8.31 6.31 -18.23
N GLN A 77 -8.46 4.99 -18.34
CA GLN A 77 -9.45 4.34 -19.21
C GLN A 77 -10.90 4.58 -18.73
N ASP A 78 -11.07 5.38 -17.67
CA ASP A 78 -12.29 6.13 -17.33
C ASP A 78 -12.89 6.90 -18.53
N ARG A 79 -12.11 7.25 -19.57
CA ARG A 79 -12.58 8.09 -20.69
C ARG A 79 -12.95 7.35 -21.97
N GLY A 80 -12.67 6.05 -22.10
CA GLY A 80 -12.83 5.32 -23.36
C GLY A 80 -13.50 3.97 -23.17
N GLY A 81 -14.82 3.92 -23.34
CA GLY A 81 -15.67 2.76 -23.08
C GLY A 81 -15.26 1.49 -23.83
N HIS A 82 -14.52 0.60 -23.16
CA HIS A 82 -14.33 -0.79 -23.55
C HIS A 82 -14.76 -1.72 -22.41
N ALA A 83 -15.53 -2.74 -22.80
CA ALA A 83 -16.17 -3.72 -21.94
C ALA A 83 -15.13 -4.60 -21.23
N GLY A 84 -14.99 -4.46 -19.91
CA GLY A 84 -14.18 -5.38 -19.11
C GLY A 84 -13.89 -4.93 -17.69
N GLN A 85 -13.86 -3.63 -17.42
CA GLN A 85 -13.66 -3.09 -16.07
C GLN A 85 -14.73 -2.08 -15.73
N ILE A 86 -15.39 -2.31 -14.60
CA ILE A 86 -16.43 -1.43 -14.07
C ILE A 86 -15.73 -0.16 -13.57
N SER A 87 -15.89 0.97 -14.28
CA SER A 87 -15.34 2.24 -13.83
C SER A 87 -16.07 2.75 -12.59
N VAL A 88 -15.40 3.59 -11.80
CA VAL A 88 -16.03 4.27 -10.64
C VAL A 88 -17.29 5.01 -11.09
N GLN A 89 -17.26 5.58 -12.30
CA GLN A 89 -18.38 6.29 -12.89
C GLN A 89 -19.52 5.34 -13.30
N GLN A 90 -19.23 4.15 -13.85
CA GLN A 90 -20.25 3.14 -14.11
C GLN A 90 -20.87 2.57 -12.83
N ILE A 91 -20.09 2.42 -11.75
CA ILE A 91 -20.62 2.06 -10.43
C ILE A 91 -21.55 3.16 -9.93
N ALA A 92 -21.16 4.43 -10.07
CA ALA A 92 -21.97 5.58 -9.71
C ALA A 92 -23.29 5.62 -10.48
N ASP A 93 -23.23 5.49 -11.80
CA ASP A 93 -24.41 5.49 -12.67
C ASP A 93 -25.33 4.30 -12.36
N GLY A 94 -24.77 3.11 -12.17
CA GLY A 94 -25.51 1.90 -11.82
C GLY A 94 -26.20 2.01 -10.46
N MET A 95 -25.51 2.52 -9.44
CA MET A 95 -26.09 2.75 -8.12
C MET A 95 -27.16 3.84 -8.16
N SER A 96 -26.93 4.93 -8.91
CA SER A 96 -27.90 6.01 -9.07
C SER A 96 -29.17 5.52 -9.75
N ALA A 97 -29.04 4.64 -10.75
CA ALA A 97 -30.17 3.97 -11.39
C ALA A 97 -30.92 3.04 -10.43
N ILE A 98 -30.21 2.25 -9.61
CA ILE A 98 -30.83 1.39 -8.59
C ILE A 98 -31.59 2.23 -7.57
N LEU A 99 -30.98 3.29 -7.04
CA LEU A 99 -31.62 4.21 -6.08
C LEU A 99 -32.82 4.92 -6.70
N GLY A 100 -32.72 5.34 -7.96
CA GLY A 100 -33.84 5.88 -8.72
C GLY A 100 -35.02 4.89 -8.80
N GLY A 101 -34.74 3.63 -9.15
CA GLY A 101 -35.77 2.59 -9.18
C GLY A 101 -36.40 2.31 -7.81
N PHE A 102 -35.61 2.37 -6.73
CA PHE A 102 -36.15 2.27 -5.36
C PHE A 102 -37.03 3.46 -4.98
N MET A 103 -36.67 4.68 -5.39
CA MET A 103 -37.51 5.87 -5.18
C MET A 103 -38.85 5.76 -5.92
N ASP A 104 -38.83 5.28 -7.16
CA ASP A 104 -40.06 5.05 -7.94
C ASP A 104 -40.96 4.01 -7.26
N MET A 105 -40.38 2.89 -6.82
CA MET A 105 -41.11 1.83 -6.11
C MET A 105 -41.71 2.35 -4.79
N LEU A 106 -40.97 3.16 -4.03
CA LEU A 106 -41.52 3.80 -2.83
C LEU A 106 -42.61 4.81 -3.15
N GLY A 107 -42.48 5.55 -4.25
CA GLY A 107 -43.53 6.45 -4.72
C GLY A 107 -44.85 5.71 -4.94
N GLU A 108 -44.77 4.52 -5.54
CA GLU A 108 -45.91 3.63 -5.72
C GLU A 108 -46.46 3.09 -4.39
N VAL A 109 -45.59 2.66 -3.46
CA VAL A 109 -45.99 2.21 -2.11
C VAL A 109 -46.67 3.34 -1.31
N SER A 110 -46.19 4.58 -1.43
CA SER A 110 -46.78 5.76 -0.79
C SER A 110 -48.16 6.09 -1.37
N ALA A 111 -48.32 6.00 -2.69
CA ALA A 111 -49.61 6.15 -3.35
C ALA A 111 -50.59 5.04 -2.90
N GLN A 112 -50.13 3.79 -2.81
CA GLN A 112 -50.93 2.67 -2.32
C GLN A 112 -51.33 2.86 -0.84
N SER A 113 -50.41 3.33 0.00
CA SER A 113 -50.64 3.62 1.41
C SER A 113 -51.72 4.70 1.59
N SER A 114 -51.67 5.76 0.77
CA SER A 114 -52.73 6.78 0.71
C SER A 114 -54.09 6.19 0.35
N GLY A 115 -54.13 5.26 -0.60
CA GLY A 115 -55.35 4.52 -0.96
C GLY A 115 -55.88 3.64 0.18
N VAL A 116 -55.00 3.03 0.97
CA VAL A 116 -55.39 2.26 2.18
C VAL A 116 -55.97 3.19 3.24
N ILE A 117 -55.36 4.34 3.48
CA ILE A 117 -55.87 5.34 4.43
C ILE A 117 -57.28 5.80 4.05
N ALA A 118 -57.54 6.07 2.78
CA ALA A 118 -58.88 6.45 2.30
C ALA A 118 -59.93 5.34 2.54
N LYS A 119 -59.56 4.07 2.34
CA LYS A 119 -60.44 2.93 2.65
C LYS A 119 -60.72 2.80 4.15
N MET A 120 -59.74 3.07 5.00
CA MET A 120 -59.92 3.07 6.47
C MET A 120 -60.84 4.21 6.93
N GLU A 121 -60.80 5.38 6.29
CA GLU A 121 -61.76 6.46 6.52
C GLU A 121 -63.19 6.05 6.13
N ALA A 122 -63.37 5.44 4.96
CA ALA A 122 -64.66 4.89 4.56
C ALA A 122 -65.17 3.82 5.54
N MET A 123 -64.29 2.95 6.05
CA MET A 123 -64.65 1.94 7.04
C MET A 123 -65.07 2.57 8.38
N THR A 124 -64.40 3.65 8.79
CA THR A 124 -64.78 4.43 9.98
C THR A 124 -66.17 5.02 9.84
N GLU A 125 -66.53 5.51 8.65
CA GLU A 125 -67.86 6.03 8.37
C GLU A 125 -68.94 4.94 8.44
N VAL A 126 -68.69 3.76 7.85
CA VAL A 126 -69.59 2.59 7.96
C VAL A 126 -69.79 2.17 9.42
N MET A 127 -68.75 2.23 10.24
CA MET A 127 -68.87 1.94 11.68
C MET A 127 -69.70 3.00 12.41
N ASN A 128 -69.55 4.28 12.09
CA ASN A 128 -70.38 5.35 12.66
C ASN A 128 -71.87 5.16 12.30
N GLN A 129 -72.16 4.78 11.05
CA GLN A 129 -73.51 4.44 10.60
C GLN A 129 -74.05 3.21 11.35
N THR A 130 -73.20 2.21 11.59
CA THR A 130 -73.57 1.03 12.38
C THR A 130 -73.94 1.42 13.83
N PHE A 131 -73.19 2.33 14.46
CA PHE A 131 -73.56 2.85 15.78
C PHE A 131 -74.93 3.55 15.79
N SER A 132 -75.27 4.29 14.74
CA SER A 132 -76.60 4.90 14.60
C SER A 132 -77.70 3.84 14.49
N LEU A 133 -77.48 2.77 13.71
CA LEU A 133 -78.44 1.66 13.61
C LEU A 133 -78.61 0.94 14.95
N LEU A 134 -77.53 0.68 15.68
CA LEU A 134 -77.59 0.06 17.01
C LEU A 134 -78.36 0.93 18.01
N ALA A 135 -78.22 2.26 17.95
CA ALA A 135 -78.99 3.18 18.79
C ALA A 135 -80.50 3.12 18.47
N ASN A 136 -80.86 2.98 17.19
CA ASN A 136 -82.26 2.80 16.77
C ASN A 136 -82.81 1.45 17.26
N VAL A 137 -82.04 0.37 17.15
CA VAL A 137 -82.42 -0.96 17.67
C VAL A 137 -82.61 -0.92 19.19
N GLU A 138 -81.76 -0.20 19.91
CA GLU A 138 -81.90 0.00 21.36
C GLU A 138 -83.22 0.70 21.71
N MET A 139 -83.58 1.75 20.94
CA MET A 139 -84.83 2.47 21.10
C MET A 139 -86.05 1.56 20.88
N ILE A 140 -86.05 0.79 19.78
CA ILE A 140 -87.10 -0.19 19.47
C ILE A 140 -87.22 -1.22 20.60
N THR A 141 -86.09 -1.75 21.07
CA THR A 141 -86.06 -2.76 22.13
C THR A 141 -86.63 -2.23 23.44
N LYS A 142 -86.30 -0.98 23.81
CA LYS A 142 -86.88 -0.31 24.99
C LYS A 142 -88.39 -0.10 24.83
N GLN A 143 -88.85 0.33 23.65
CA GLN A 143 -90.28 0.48 23.37
C GLN A 143 -91.01 -0.86 23.45
N THR A 144 -90.50 -1.92 22.82
CA THR A 144 -91.09 -3.28 22.87
C THR A 144 -91.13 -3.82 24.29
N ASN A 145 -90.11 -3.55 25.12
CA ASN A 145 -90.10 -3.91 26.53
C ASN A 145 -91.17 -3.16 27.35
N LEU A 146 -91.41 -1.89 27.04
CA LEU A 146 -92.49 -1.11 27.68
C LEU A 146 -93.88 -1.60 27.24
N LEU A 147 -94.06 -1.87 25.94
CA LEU A 147 -95.28 -2.44 25.38
C LEU A 147 -95.61 -3.81 25.99
N SER A 148 -94.61 -4.70 26.10
CA SER A 148 -94.78 -6.03 26.69
C SER A 148 -95.06 -5.95 28.20
N LEU A 149 -94.45 -5.00 28.91
CA LEU A 149 -94.77 -4.73 30.31
C LEU A 149 -96.23 -4.27 30.49
N ASN A 150 -96.69 -3.33 29.66
CA ASN A 150 -98.08 -2.86 29.70
C ASN A 150 -99.06 -4.00 29.40
N ALA A 151 -98.76 -4.83 28.40
CA ALA A 151 -99.55 -6.02 28.07
C ALA A 151 -99.56 -7.05 29.21
N PHE A 152 -98.43 -7.25 29.88
CA PHE A 152 -98.33 -8.14 31.04
C PHE A 152 -99.21 -7.65 32.21
N ILE A 153 -99.21 -6.35 32.49
CA ILE A 153 -100.03 -5.73 33.54
C ILE A 153 -101.52 -5.90 33.21
N GLU A 154 -101.94 -5.62 31.97
CA GLU A 154 -103.35 -5.73 31.57
C GLU A 154 -103.85 -7.19 31.51
N ALA A 155 -102.97 -8.12 31.11
CA ALA A 155 -103.25 -9.55 31.17
C ALA A 155 -103.44 -10.04 32.62
N ALA A 156 -102.63 -9.56 33.55
CA ALA A 156 -102.80 -9.86 34.98
C ALA A 156 -104.10 -9.26 35.55
N ARG A 157 -104.51 -8.07 35.07
CA ARG A 157 -105.75 -7.40 35.47
C ARG A 157 -107.01 -8.14 35.02
N SER A 158 -106.94 -8.83 33.88
CA SER A 158 -108.05 -9.60 33.30
C SER A 158 -108.25 -10.99 33.96
N GLY A 159 -107.48 -11.34 34.98
CA GLY A 159 -107.64 -12.58 35.76
C GLY A 159 -107.47 -13.85 34.92
N GLU A 160 -108.38 -14.82 35.06
CA GLU A 160 -108.26 -16.11 34.35
C GLU A 160 -108.33 -15.97 32.81
N ALA A 161 -109.09 -15.00 32.29
CA ALA A 161 -109.20 -14.76 30.85
C ALA A 161 -107.89 -14.24 30.22
N GLY A 162 -107.00 -13.65 31.03
CA GLY A 162 -105.74 -13.07 30.58
C GLY A 162 -104.52 -13.99 30.64
N ARG A 163 -104.63 -15.21 31.20
CA ARG A 163 -103.48 -16.12 31.42
C ARG A 163 -102.67 -16.41 30.14
N GLY A 164 -103.34 -16.62 29.01
CA GLY A 164 -102.66 -16.86 27.73
C GLY A 164 -101.87 -15.64 27.23
N PHE A 165 -102.45 -14.44 27.36
CA PHE A 165 -101.77 -13.18 27.02
C PHE A 165 -100.60 -12.88 27.94
N GLN A 166 -100.68 -13.28 29.21
CA GLN A 166 -99.61 -13.08 30.18
C GLN A 166 -98.34 -13.88 29.81
N VAL A 167 -98.49 -15.11 29.31
CA VAL A 167 -97.37 -15.93 28.82
C VAL A 167 -96.72 -15.26 27.60
N VAL A 168 -97.52 -14.81 26.63
CA VAL A 168 -97.01 -14.12 25.42
C VAL A 168 -96.29 -12.81 25.78
N ALA A 169 -96.85 -12.02 26.70
CA ALA A 169 -96.23 -10.77 27.16
C ALA A 169 -94.91 -11.02 27.89
N SER A 170 -94.82 -12.07 28.72
CA SER A 170 -93.57 -12.48 29.37
C SER A 170 -92.51 -12.92 28.35
N GLU A 171 -92.90 -13.66 27.32
CA GLU A 171 -91.98 -14.09 26.27
C GLU A 171 -91.48 -12.90 25.42
N MET A 172 -92.37 -11.96 25.07
CA MET A 172 -91.97 -10.71 24.41
C MET A 172 -91.00 -9.87 25.26
N ARG A 173 -91.18 -9.84 26.58
CA ARG A 173 -90.29 -9.15 27.51
C ARG A 173 -88.92 -9.82 27.55
N ASN A 174 -88.87 -11.15 27.66
CA ASN A 174 -87.63 -11.92 27.60
C ASN A 174 -86.89 -11.70 26.27
N LEU A 175 -87.61 -11.73 25.14
CA LEU A 175 -87.05 -11.48 23.82
C LEU A 175 -86.47 -10.06 23.71
N SER A 176 -87.16 -9.06 24.24
CA SER A 176 -86.67 -7.67 24.29
C SER A 176 -85.38 -7.59 25.11
N HIS A 177 -85.32 -8.24 26.27
CA HIS A 177 -84.12 -8.25 27.11
C HIS A 177 -82.94 -8.96 26.44
N GLY A 178 -83.20 -10.06 25.73
CA GLY A 178 -82.21 -10.76 24.91
C GLY A 178 -81.70 -9.90 23.75
N SER A 179 -82.61 -9.18 23.07
CA SER A 179 -82.28 -8.26 21.99
C SER A 179 -81.40 -7.10 22.47
N ALA A 180 -81.69 -6.53 23.66
CA ALA A 180 -80.88 -5.47 24.25
C ALA A 180 -79.45 -5.95 24.56
N LYS A 181 -79.32 -7.16 25.12
CA LYS A 181 -78.01 -7.77 25.41
C LYS A 181 -77.22 -8.03 24.14
N LEU A 182 -77.87 -8.55 23.08
CA LEU A 182 -77.22 -8.78 21.79
C LEU A 182 -76.77 -7.46 21.15
N ASN A 183 -77.62 -6.43 21.21
CA ASN A 183 -77.31 -5.09 20.70
C ASN A 183 -76.06 -4.50 21.38
N GLU A 184 -75.94 -4.66 22.70
CA GLU A 184 -74.75 -4.24 23.45
C GLU A 184 -73.49 -5.03 23.06
N GLN A 185 -73.61 -6.35 22.87
CA GLN A 185 -72.49 -7.17 22.38
C GLN A 185 -72.01 -6.73 21.00
N ILE A 186 -72.93 -6.40 20.08
CA ILE A 186 -72.57 -5.87 18.76
C ILE A 186 -71.89 -4.51 18.90
N ARG A 187 -72.40 -3.62 19.76
CA ARG A 187 -71.81 -2.30 20.03
C ARG A 187 -70.35 -2.40 20.46
N VAL A 188 -70.05 -3.27 21.42
CA VAL A 188 -68.67 -3.54 21.88
C VAL A 188 -67.78 -4.06 20.74
N GLN A 189 -68.30 -4.93 19.87
CA GLN A 189 -67.53 -5.47 18.76
C GLN A 189 -67.23 -4.43 17.67
N VAL A 190 -68.19 -3.54 17.38
CA VAL A 190 -67.99 -2.42 16.45
C VAL A 190 -66.99 -1.41 17.02
N GLU A 191 -67.04 -1.13 18.32
CA GLU A 191 -66.08 -0.25 18.99
C GLU A 191 -64.65 -0.79 18.94
N LYS A 192 -64.47 -2.10 19.21
CA LYS A 192 -63.17 -2.76 19.02
C LYS A 192 -62.68 -2.65 17.58
N SER A 193 -63.57 -2.85 16.61
CA SER A 193 -63.22 -2.77 15.19
C SER A 193 -62.79 -1.34 14.81
N LYS A 194 -63.48 -0.32 15.33
CA LYS A 194 -63.11 1.10 15.14
C LYS A 194 -61.73 1.42 15.69
N LYS A 195 -61.40 0.89 16.88
CA LYS A 195 -60.07 1.03 17.47
C LYS A 195 -58.99 0.40 16.58
N ILE A 196 -59.19 -0.83 16.13
CA ILE A 196 -58.24 -1.53 15.24
C ILE A 196 -58.02 -0.76 13.93
N VAL A 197 -59.09 -0.24 13.32
CA VAL A 197 -58.99 0.59 12.10
C VAL A 197 -58.17 1.86 12.35
N SER A 198 -58.40 2.54 13.48
CA SER A 198 -57.64 3.74 13.85
C SER A 198 -56.16 3.45 14.08
N GLU A 199 -55.83 2.36 14.79
CA GLU A 199 -54.45 1.94 15.02
C GLU A 199 -53.75 1.55 13.71
N THR A 200 -54.46 0.83 12.83
CA THR A 200 -53.94 0.43 11.52
C THR A 200 -53.64 1.65 10.64
N ARG A 201 -54.53 2.66 10.65
CA ARG A 201 -54.31 3.92 9.93
C ARG A 201 -53.02 4.60 10.37
N GLU A 202 -52.77 4.68 11.67
CA GLU A 202 -51.57 5.33 12.22
C GLU A 202 -50.29 4.60 11.80
N VAL A 203 -50.30 3.26 11.87
CA VAL A 203 -49.14 2.44 11.45
C VAL A 203 -48.84 2.63 9.96
N VAL A 204 -49.85 2.62 9.10
CA VAL A 204 -49.68 2.82 7.65
C VAL A 204 -49.11 4.21 7.35
N ASN A 205 -49.61 5.24 8.05
CA ASN A 205 -49.12 6.61 7.87
C ASN A 205 -47.66 6.76 8.31
N GLN A 206 -47.28 6.20 9.47
CA GLN A 206 -45.90 6.23 9.96
C GLN A 206 -44.94 5.46 9.05
N MET A 207 -45.38 4.33 8.51
CA MET A 207 -44.58 3.51 7.58
C MET A 207 -44.24 4.29 6.32
N ALA A 208 -45.24 4.91 5.68
CA ALA A 208 -45.05 5.68 4.46
C ALA A 208 -44.07 6.87 4.64
N MET A 209 -44.11 7.54 5.80
CA MET A 209 -43.18 8.64 6.10
C MET A 209 -41.76 8.15 6.35
N ARG A 210 -41.58 7.12 7.21
CA ARG A 210 -40.26 6.59 7.56
C ARG A 210 -39.51 6.03 6.36
N ASP A 211 -40.22 5.31 5.48
CA ASP A 211 -39.60 4.69 4.32
C ASP A 211 -39.06 5.76 3.35
N MET A 212 -39.79 6.87 3.16
CA MET A 212 -39.35 7.99 2.32
C MET A 212 -38.14 8.73 2.89
N ASP A 213 -38.14 8.99 4.20
CA ASP A 213 -37.02 9.66 4.86
C ASP A 213 -35.74 8.83 4.77
N ALA A 214 -35.83 7.52 5.08
CA ALA A 214 -34.69 6.61 5.05
C ALA A 214 -34.05 6.49 3.65
N LEU A 215 -34.86 6.47 2.58
CA LEU A 215 -34.35 6.38 1.22
C LEU A 215 -33.77 7.70 0.71
N THR A 216 -34.31 8.84 1.17
CA THR A 216 -33.75 10.16 0.88
C THR A 216 -32.37 10.32 1.53
N GLU A 217 -32.22 9.88 2.78
CA GLU A 217 -30.94 9.85 3.48
C GLU A 217 -29.94 8.93 2.77
N ALA A 218 -30.34 7.70 2.45
CA ALA A 218 -29.49 6.74 1.74
C ALA A 218 -29.02 7.27 0.37
N LYS A 219 -29.88 8.02 -0.34
CA LYS A 219 -29.49 8.70 -1.58
C LYS A 219 -28.44 9.79 -1.34
N GLY A 220 -28.65 10.63 -0.33
CA GLY A 220 -27.70 11.69 0.03
C GLY A 220 -26.33 11.13 0.40
N ASP A 221 -26.30 10.03 1.17
CA ASP A 221 -25.07 9.34 1.54
C ASP A 221 -24.37 8.74 0.31
N ALA A 222 -25.13 8.14 -0.60
CA ALA A 222 -24.57 7.60 -1.85
C ALA A 222 -23.97 8.71 -2.73
N ASP A 223 -24.66 9.84 -2.90
CA ASP A 223 -24.16 10.99 -3.66
C ASP A 223 -22.85 11.52 -3.06
N LEU A 224 -22.76 11.63 -1.72
CA LEU A 224 -21.54 12.03 -1.02
C LEU A 224 -20.38 11.04 -1.23
N LEU A 225 -20.66 9.74 -1.18
CA LEU A 225 -19.67 8.70 -1.42
C LEU A 225 -19.10 8.79 -2.84
N PHE A 226 -19.91 9.12 -3.84
CA PHE A 226 -19.43 9.28 -5.22
C PHE A 226 -18.54 10.49 -5.41
N VAL A 227 -18.87 11.62 -4.77
CA VAL A 227 -17.98 12.80 -4.77
C VAL A 227 -16.62 12.43 -4.17
N LYS A 228 -16.61 11.71 -3.05
CA LYS A 228 -15.37 11.27 -2.39
C LYS A 228 -14.57 10.27 -3.21
N LEU A 229 -15.25 9.36 -3.92
CA LEU A 229 -14.63 8.41 -4.84
C LEU A 229 -13.97 9.11 -6.03
N ALA A 230 -14.64 10.12 -6.60
CA ALA A 230 -14.08 10.92 -7.69
C ALA A 230 -12.81 11.68 -7.26
N ASP A 231 -12.85 12.30 -6.08
CA ASP A 231 -11.70 12.99 -5.48
C ASP A 231 -10.53 12.03 -5.20
N MET A 232 -10.83 10.85 -4.66
CA MET A 232 -9.83 9.80 -4.45
C MET A 232 -9.20 9.32 -5.76
N ASN A 233 -9.97 9.19 -6.84
CA ASN A 233 -9.45 8.79 -8.15
C ASN A 233 -8.53 9.87 -8.76
N ALA A 234 -8.87 11.14 -8.56
CA ALA A 234 -8.02 12.27 -8.97
C ALA A 234 -6.68 12.26 -8.20
N HIS A 235 -6.72 12.05 -6.88
CA HIS A 235 -5.51 11.92 -6.06
C HIS A 235 -4.66 10.71 -6.44
N ILE A 236 -5.28 9.57 -6.77
CA ILE A 236 -4.54 8.39 -7.27
C ILE A 236 -3.83 8.73 -8.59
N SER A 237 -4.50 9.41 -9.52
CA SER A 237 -3.90 9.84 -10.79
C SER A 237 -2.70 10.76 -10.59
N GLU A 238 -2.82 11.75 -9.68
CA GLU A 238 -1.73 12.67 -9.34
C GLU A 238 -0.53 11.92 -8.74
N ASN A 239 -0.79 11.05 -7.76
CA ASN A 239 0.25 10.24 -7.12
C ASN A 239 0.95 9.30 -8.12
N LEU A 240 0.20 8.69 -9.05
CA LEU A 240 0.79 7.87 -10.11
C LEU A 240 1.70 8.70 -11.04
N GLY A 241 1.32 9.94 -11.34
CA GLY A 241 2.16 10.89 -12.08
C GLY A 241 3.48 11.17 -11.35
N GLN A 242 3.41 11.48 -10.05
CA GLN A 242 4.60 11.72 -9.22
C GLN A 242 5.50 10.48 -9.13
N VAL A 243 4.92 9.29 -8.96
CA VAL A 243 5.69 8.04 -8.96
C VAL A 243 6.38 7.82 -10.32
N SER A 244 5.70 8.12 -11.42
CA SER A 244 6.29 8.02 -12.77
C SER A 244 7.50 8.95 -12.93
N GLU A 245 7.39 10.20 -12.51
CA GLU A 245 8.49 11.17 -12.54
C GLU A 245 9.67 10.73 -11.66
N MET A 246 9.39 10.30 -10.44
CA MET A 246 10.42 9.79 -9.53
C MET A 246 11.13 8.56 -10.10
N THR A 247 10.41 7.70 -10.82
CA THR A 247 10.99 6.53 -11.47
C THR A 247 11.95 6.90 -12.60
N LEU A 248 11.66 7.96 -13.38
CA LEU A 248 12.58 8.51 -14.38
C LEU A 248 13.83 9.11 -13.72
N SER A 249 13.68 9.80 -12.59
CA SER A 249 14.83 10.33 -11.84
C SER A 249 15.73 9.23 -11.28
N ILE A 250 15.14 8.11 -10.82
CA ILE A 250 15.89 6.93 -10.37
C ILE A 250 16.65 6.31 -11.54
N ASP A 251 16.01 6.12 -12.70
CA ASP A 251 16.66 5.58 -13.90
C ASP A 251 17.89 6.41 -14.30
N HIS A 252 17.75 7.74 -14.33
CA HIS A 252 18.87 8.65 -14.59
C HIS A 252 19.99 8.53 -13.55
N SER A 253 19.64 8.49 -12.26
CA SER A 253 20.62 8.37 -11.17
C SER A 253 21.38 7.04 -11.21
N VAL A 254 20.69 5.94 -11.55
CA VAL A 254 21.31 4.63 -11.75
C VAL A 254 22.25 4.65 -12.96
N GLY A 255 21.85 5.28 -14.06
CA GLY A 255 22.71 5.47 -15.24
C GLY A 255 24.03 6.17 -14.89
N MET A 256 23.95 7.29 -14.16
CA MET A 256 25.14 8.03 -13.69
C MET A 256 26.01 7.20 -12.74
N ALA A 257 25.40 6.39 -11.87
CA ALA A 257 26.14 5.54 -10.94
C ALA A 257 26.86 4.40 -11.65
N VAL A 258 26.24 3.78 -12.67
CA VAL A 258 26.86 2.76 -13.51
C VAL A 258 28.03 3.34 -14.30
N GLN A 259 27.88 4.55 -14.87
CA GLN A 259 28.99 5.25 -15.53
C GLN A 259 30.14 5.50 -14.56
N SER A 260 29.82 5.88 -13.32
CA SER A 260 30.84 6.12 -12.31
C SER A 260 31.67 4.85 -12.01
N LEU A 261 31.10 3.63 -12.09
CA LEU A 261 31.86 2.40 -11.87
C LEU A 261 33.07 2.23 -12.81
N GLN A 262 33.15 2.96 -13.92
CA GLN A 262 34.34 3.02 -14.77
C GLN A 262 35.59 3.53 -14.03
N PHE A 263 35.45 4.18 -12.86
CA PHE A 263 36.60 4.50 -12.01
C PHE A 263 37.35 3.23 -11.55
N GLU A 264 36.70 2.07 -11.46
CA GLU A 264 37.35 0.82 -11.05
C GLU A 264 38.43 0.39 -12.02
N ASP A 265 38.16 0.47 -13.32
CA ASP A 265 39.14 0.17 -14.36
C ASP A 265 40.39 1.06 -14.20
N ILE A 266 40.18 2.36 -13.95
CA ILE A 266 41.25 3.33 -13.73
C ILE A 266 42.06 2.99 -12.47
N VAL A 267 41.38 2.72 -11.36
CA VAL A 267 42.05 2.39 -10.08
C VAL A 267 42.78 1.05 -10.17
N SER A 268 42.19 0.06 -10.84
CA SER A 268 42.80 -1.25 -11.08
C SER A 268 44.07 -1.13 -11.92
N GLN A 269 44.06 -0.29 -12.98
CA GLN A 269 45.24 0.03 -13.78
C GLN A 269 46.33 0.73 -12.95
N LEU A 270 45.97 1.74 -12.15
CA LEU A 270 46.92 2.45 -11.28
C LEU A 270 47.55 1.51 -10.24
N LEU A 271 46.77 0.62 -9.63
CA LEU A 271 47.28 -0.37 -8.67
C LEU A 271 48.19 -1.40 -9.34
N THR A 272 47.86 -1.87 -10.56
CA THR A 272 48.75 -2.76 -11.32
C THR A 272 50.04 -2.06 -11.73
N HIS A 273 49.99 -0.77 -12.06
CA HIS A 273 51.19 0.02 -12.30
C HIS A 273 52.06 0.15 -11.04
N ALA A 274 51.46 0.46 -9.90
CA ALA A 274 52.15 0.53 -8.61
C ALA A 274 52.76 -0.83 -8.21
N GLU A 275 52.03 -1.93 -8.40
CA GLU A 275 52.53 -3.29 -8.16
C GLU A 275 53.77 -3.60 -9.02
N ARG A 276 53.76 -3.19 -10.30
CA ARG A 276 54.91 -3.32 -11.21
C ARG A 276 56.11 -2.49 -10.73
N GLU A 277 55.91 -1.21 -10.42
CA GLU A 277 57.00 -0.33 -9.97
C GLU A 277 57.65 -0.82 -8.68
N ILE A 278 56.86 -1.28 -7.71
CA ILE A 278 57.41 -1.82 -6.46
C ILE A 278 58.09 -3.17 -6.72
N GLY A 279 57.55 -4.01 -7.62
CA GLY A 279 58.22 -5.25 -8.05
C GLY A 279 59.59 -4.99 -8.68
N GLU A 280 59.70 -3.95 -9.51
CA GLU A 280 60.97 -3.51 -10.09
C GLU A 280 61.93 -3.00 -9.02
N GLN A 281 61.44 -2.22 -8.04
CA GLN A 281 62.26 -1.77 -6.90
C GLN A 281 62.76 -2.95 -6.06
N ASP A 282 61.91 -3.92 -5.77
CA ASP A 282 62.28 -5.12 -5.01
C ASP A 282 63.33 -5.93 -5.74
N GLN A 283 63.23 -6.06 -7.07
CA GLN A 283 64.24 -6.74 -7.88
C GLN A 283 65.60 -6.01 -7.83
N VAL A 284 65.60 -4.66 -7.89
CA VAL A 284 66.82 -3.84 -7.74
C VAL A 284 67.42 -3.98 -6.34
N LEU A 285 66.59 -3.97 -5.29
CA LEU A 285 67.05 -4.15 -3.91
C LEU A 285 67.59 -5.57 -3.68
N ALA A 286 66.98 -6.58 -4.30
CA ALA A 286 67.46 -7.96 -4.26
C ALA A 286 68.81 -8.13 -4.97
N ASP A 287 69.00 -7.52 -6.16
CA ASP A 287 70.30 -7.53 -6.87
C ASP A 287 71.37 -6.80 -6.05
N LEU A 288 71.03 -5.65 -5.45
CA LEU A 288 71.92 -4.92 -4.55
C LEU A 288 72.32 -5.77 -3.33
N ARG A 289 71.36 -6.43 -2.68
CA ARG A 289 71.58 -7.34 -1.55
C ARG A 289 72.52 -8.49 -1.93
N GLY A 290 72.26 -9.15 -3.06
CA GLY A 290 73.08 -10.26 -3.57
C GLY A 290 74.52 -9.85 -3.86
N ARG A 291 74.73 -8.67 -4.45
CA ARG A 291 76.08 -8.12 -4.73
C ARG A 291 76.83 -7.75 -3.46
N LEU A 292 76.17 -7.09 -2.50
CA LEU A 292 76.75 -6.74 -1.20
C LEU A 292 77.13 -8.01 -0.40
N GLN A 293 76.26 -9.02 -0.41
CA GLN A 293 76.52 -10.29 0.25
C GLN A 293 77.69 -11.04 -0.39
N SER A 294 77.76 -11.08 -1.73
CA SER A 294 78.89 -11.65 -2.48
C SER A 294 80.23 -10.98 -2.15
N TYR A 295 80.24 -9.65 -1.97
CA TYR A 295 81.42 -8.92 -1.51
C TYR A 295 81.81 -9.33 -0.09
N MET A 296 80.87 -9.35 0.85
CA MET A 296 81.15 -9.75 2.24
C MET A 296 81.69 -11.18 2.33
N ASP A 297 81.14 -12.12 1.56
CA ASP A 297 81.58 -13.50 1.51
C ASP A 297 82.99 -13.63 0.88
N ALA A 298 83.31 -12.80 -0.11
CA ALA A 298 84.65 -12.75 -0.70
C ALA A 298 85.71 -12.23 0.30
N VAL A 299 85.39 -11.17 1.03
CA VAL A 299 86.29 -10.57 2.03
C VAL A 299 86.46 -11.48 3.26
N ARG A 300 85.38 -12.10 3.77
CA ARG A 300 85.45 -13.07 4.88
C ARG A 300 86.19 -14.36 4.50
N GLY A 301 86.11 -14.78 3.23
CA GLY A 301 86.79 -15.97 2.70
C GLY A 301 88.29 -15.79 2.42
N GLY A 302 88.87 -14.63 2.74
CA GLY A 302 90.31 -14.36 2.56
C GLY A 302 90.75 -14.14 1.10
N ARG A 303 89.81 -13.85 0.18
CA ARG A 303 90.14 -13.44 -1.20
C ARG A 303 90.63 -12.00 -1.23
N ASP A 304 91.26 -11.61 -2.35
CA ASP A 304 91.72 -10.24 -2.56
C ASP A 304 90.55 -9.25 -2.44
N ALA A 305 90.56 -8.51 -1.33
CA ALA A 305 89.48 -7.60 -0.99
C ALA A 305 89.42 -6.39 -1.94
N TRP A 306 90.54 -6.04 -2.57
CA TRP A 306 90.58 -5.00 -3.60
C TRP A 306 89.87 -5.47 -4.87
N ALA A 307 90.14 -6.69 -5.33
CA ALA A 307 89.45 -7.28 -6.47
C ALA A 307 87.94 -7.42 -6.21
N ALA A 308 87.54 -7.83 -5.01
CA ALA A 308 86.13 -7.90 -4.60
C ALA A 308 85.46 -6.52 -4.60
N LEU A 309 86.15 -5.47 -4.16
CA LEU A 309 85.65 -4.10 -4.16
C LEU A 309 85.48 -3.56 -5.59
N CYS A 310 86.42 -3.84 -6.50
CA CYS A 310 86.31 -3.49 -7.91
C CYS A 310 85.09 -4.17 -8.56
N HIS A 311 84.90 -5.47 -8.32
CA HIS A 311 83.73 -6.19 -8.82
C HIS A 311 82.40 -5.64 -8.26
N LEU A 312 82.36 -5.23 -6.99
CA LEU A 312 81.20 -4.57 -6.41
C LEU A 312 80.93 -3.21 -7.08
N SER A 313 81.97 -2.39 -7.26
CA SER A 313 81.88 -1.08 -7.92
C SER A 313 81.35 -1.20 -9.36
N ASP A 314 81.91 -2.10 -10.16
CA ASP A 314 81.47 -2.34 -11.54
C ASP A 314 80.02 -2.83 -11.58
N GLY A 315 79.66 -3.72 -10.64
CA GLY A 315 78.30 -4.21 -10.49
C GLY A 315 77.28 -3.11 -10.13
N LEU A 316 77.64 -2.19 -9.24
CA LEU A 316 76.79 -1.05 -8.86
C LEU A 316 76.65 -0.04 -9.99
N GLN A 317 77.70 0.17 -10.79
CA GLN A 317 77.61 1.04 -11.97
C GLN A 317 76.68 0.45 -13.03
N ALA A 318 76.75 -0.87 -13.27
CA ALA A 318 75.82 -1.56 -14.17
C ALA A 318 74.37 -1.45 -13.68
N LEU A 319 74.12 -1.67 -12.38
CA LEU A 319 72.80 -1.54 -11.77
C LEU A 319 72.24 -0.11 -11.85
N ARG A 320 73.10 0.90 -11.67
CA ARG A 320 72.72 2.30 -11.86
C ARG A 320 72.36 2.62 -13.32
N GLY A 321 73.10 2.06 -14.27
CA GLY A 321 72.85 2.23 -15.70
C GLY A 321 71.50 1.64 -16.13
N SER A 322 71.18 0.42 -15.68
CA SER A 322 69.89 -0.22 -15.98
C SER A 322 68.70 0.51 -15.33
N ALA A 323 68.82 0.92 -14.07
CA ALA A 323 67.76 1.64 -13.36
C ALA A 323 67.44 3.02 -13.98
N MET A 324 68.45 3.74 -14.49
CA MET A 324 68.24 5.03 -15.16
C MET A 324 67.57 4.89 -16.54
N SER A 325 67.84 3.80 -17.26
CA SER A 325 67.17 3.52 -18.54
C SER A 325 65.69 3.18 -18.36
N GLN A 326 65.32 2.44 -17.31
CA GLN A 326 63.91 2.06 -17.05
C GLN A 326 63.03 3.24 -16.64
N LYS A 327 63.56 4.22 -15.90
CA LYS A 327 62.80 5.40 -15.45
C LYS A 327 62.34 6.28 -16.61
N SER A 328 63.01 6.22 -17.76
CA SER A 328 62.72 7.08 -18.93
C SER A 328 61.56 6.56 -19.81
N THR A 329 61.15 5.29 -19.64
CA THR A 329 60.12 4.65 -20.47
C THR A 329 58.70 4.73 -19.89
N THR A 330 58.56 5.16 -18.63
CA THR A 330 57.26 5.23 -17.94
C THR A 330 56.66 6.63 -18.16
N VAL A 331 55.99 6.83 -19.30
CA VAL A 331 55.22 8.06 -19.59
C VAL A 331 53.82 7.90 -19.01
N LEU A 332 53.49 8.76 -18.04
CA LEU A 332 52.17 8.87 -17.41
C LEU A 332 51.15 9.44 -18.40
N GLN A 333 50.13 8.66 -18.73
CA GLN A 333 48.97 9.15 -19.48
C GLN A 333 48.06 9.93 -18.50
N GLN A 334 48.27 11.24 -18.42
CA GLN A 334 47.42 12.17 -17.66
C GLN A 334 46.48 12.90 -18.62
N SER A 335 45.35 12.32 -19.00
CA SER A 335 44.10 13.05 -19.29
C SER A 335 43.01 12.08 -19.74
N MET A 336 41.78 12.37 -19.31
CA MET A 336 40.56 11.57 -19.46
C MET A 336 39.65 12.08 -20.60
N ASP A 337 40.12 13.03 -21.42
CA ASP A 337 39.22 13.89 -22.23
C ASP A 337 39.12 13.57 -23.73
N GLU A 338 39.71 12.48 -24.23
CA GLU A 338 39.57 12.09 -25.64
C GLU A 338 39.17 10.62 -25.77
N GLY A 339 37.86 10.42 -25.77
CA GLY A 339 37.23 9.15 -26.08
C GLY A 339 35.76 9.39 -26.39
N ASP A 340 35.49 9.95 -27.58
CA ASP A 340 34.14 9.95 -28.16
C ASP A 340 33.61 8.51 -28.12
N VAL A 341 32.51 8.33 -27.40
CA VAL A 341 31.82 7.05 -27.29
C VAL A 341 30.97 6.88 -28.55
N GLU A 342 31.44 6.05 -29.49
CA GLU A 342 30.52 5.38 -30.41
C GLU A 342 29.61 4.45 -29.60
N LEU A 343 28.35 4.87 -29.45
CA LEU A 343 27.26 4.05 -28.93
C LEU A 343 26.97 2.90 -29.90
N PHE A 344 27.13 1.67 -29.41
CA PHE A 344 26.42 0.49 -29.91
C PHE A 344 25.54 -0.07 -28.80
#